data_AF-A0A708EMM5-F1
#
_entry.id   AF-A0A708EMM5-F1
#
_cell.length_a   1.000
_cell.length_b   1.000
_cell.length_c   1.000
_cell.angle_alpha   90.00
_cell.angle_beta   90.00
_cell.angle_gamma   90.00
#
_symmetry.space_group_name_H-M   'P 1'
#
loop_
_entity.id
_entity.type
_entity.pdbx_description
1 polymer ?
#
loop_
_entity_poly.entity_id
_entity_poly.type
_entity_poly.pdbx_seq_one_letter_code
_entity_poly.pdbx_strand_id
1 'polypeptide(L)' 'MKKITLALSAVCLLFTLNHSANALVSSPSTLNPGTNVAKLAEQAPVHWVSVAQIENSLTGRP' A
#
# COMPACT_ATOMS: atom_id res chain seq x y z
N MET A 1 11.83 -36.87 -24.91
CA MET A 1 11.31 -36.11 -23.74
C MET A 1 12.35 -35.19 -23.11
N LYS A 2 13.58 -35.66 -22.81
CA LYS A 2 14.67 -34.84 -22.21
C LYS A 2 14.96 -33.49 -22.93
N LYS A 3 14.93 -33.49 -24.27
CA LYS A 3 15.21 -32.28 -25.08
C LYS A 3 14.14 -31.19 -24.90
N ILE A 4 12.88 -31.58 -24.71
CA ILE A 4 11.75 -30.67 -24.56
C ILE A 4 11.81 -30.01 -23.18
N THR A 5 12.09 -30.79 -22.14
CA THR A 5 12.30 -30.28 -20.78
C THR A 5 13.47 -29.30 -20.71
N LEU A 6 14.57 -29.60 -21.43
CA LEU A 6 15.75 -28.74 -21.46
C LEU A 6 15.49 -27.44 -22.22
N ALA A 7 14.74 -27.49 -23.33
CA ALA A 7 14.31 -26.31 -24.05
C ALA A 7 13.39 -25.42 -23.21
N LEU A 8 12.41 -26.00 -22.50
CA LEU A 8 11.51 -25.26 -21.62
C LEU A 8 12.27 -24.59 -20.47
N SER A 9 13.21 -25.30 -19.84
CA SER A 9 14.06 -24.75 -18.78
C SER A 9 14.94 -23.61 -19.29
N ALA A 10 15.48 -23.72 -20.50
CA ALA A 10 16.27 -22.65 -21.11
C ALA A 10 15.42 -21.41 -21.39
N VAL A 11 14.19 -21.58 -21.89
CA VAL A 11 13.24 -20.47 -22.12
C VAL A 11 12.85 -19.80 -20.80
N CYS A 12 12.56 -20.58 -19.75
CA CYS A 12 12.26 -20.03 -18.42
C CYS A 12 13.46 -19.25 -17.85
N LEU A 13 14.68 -19.77 -18.02
CA LEU A 13 15.90 -19.07 -17.60
C LEU A 13 16.02 -17.75 -18.35
N LEU A 14 15.91 -17.77 -19.67
CA LEU A 14 16.01 -16.57 -20.51
C LEU A 14 14.97 -15.53 -20.10
N PHE A 15 13.72 -15.91 -19.85
CA PHE A 15 12.70 -14.96 -19.42
C PHE A 15 13.01 -14.35 -18.06
N THR A 16 13.47 -15.16 -17.10
CA THR A 16 13.82 -14.69 -15.75
C THR A 16 15.07 -13.79 -15.75
N LEU A 17 16.08 -14.12 -16.55
CA LEU A 17 17.33 -13.37 -16.69
C LEU A 17 17.18 -12.07 -17.48
N ASN A 18 16.25 -12.03 -18.45
CA ASN A 18 15.97 -10.83 -19.26
C ASN A 18 14.89 -9.93 -18.64
N HIS A 19 14.27 -10.35 -17.53
CA HIS A 19 13.30 -9.50 -16.85
C HIS A 19 14.04 -8.40 -16.08
N SER A 20 13.97 -7.16 -16.57
CA SER A 20 14.46 -6.00 -15.84
C SER A 20 13.66 -5.84 -14.56
N ALA A 21 14.30 -6.09 -13.41
CA ALA A 21 13.71 -5.79 -12.11
C ALA A 21 13.54 -4.27 -11.98
N ASN A 22 12.34 -3.77 -12.26
CA ASN A 22 11.99 -2.40 -11.93
C ASN A 22 11.90 -2.32 -10.41
N ALA A 23 12.95 -1.81 -9.78
CA ALA A 23 12.87 -1.43 -8.37
C ALA A 23 11.75 -0.41 -8.23
N LEU A 24 10.80 -0.66 -7.32
CA LEU A 24 9.81 0.33 -6.93
C LEU A 24 10.55 1.48 -6.26
N VAL A 25 11.00 2.45 -7.06
CA VAL A 25 11.65 3.65 -6.55
C VAL A 25 10.57 4.46 -5.85
N SER A 26 10.71 4.62 -4.52
CA SER A 26 9.85 5.52 -3.76
C SER A 26 9.88 6.90 -4.42
N SER A 27 8.71 7.49 -4.66
CA SER A 27 8.64 8.82 -5.27
C SER A 27 9.40 9.82 -4.40
N PRO A 28 10.39 10.55 -4.95
CA PRO A 28 11.23 11.43 -4.16
C PRO A 28 10.38 12.52 -3.50
N SER A 29 10.45 12.61 -2.17
CA SER A 29 9.84 13.69 -1.40
C SER A 29 10.78 14.89 -1.32
N THR A 30 10.23 16.09 -1.15
CA THR A 30 11.04 17.32 -1.00
C THR A 30 11.86 17.28 0.29
N LEU A 31 13.10 17.77 0.24
CA LEU A 31 14.04 17.74 1.38
C LEU A 31 13.53 18.52 2.60
N ASN A 32 12.86 19.65 2.36
CA ASN A 32 12.20 20.46 3.39
C ASN A 32 10.78 20.81 2.90
N PRO A 33 9.79 19.94 3.14
CA PRO A 33 8.44 20.13 2.59
C PRO A 33 7.71 21.32 3.22
N GLY A 34 8.03 21.66 4.47
CA GLY A 34 7.30 22.66 5.25
C GLY A 34 5.82 22.29 5.43
N THR A 35 5.10 23.08 6.24
CA THR A 35 3.64 22.97 6.37
C THR A 35 3.06 24.32 6.75
N ASN A 36 1.74 24.45 6.70
CA ASN A 36 1.02 25.66 7.11
C ASN A 36 -0.10 25.31 8.10
N VAL A 37 -0.67 26.34 8.73
CA VAL A 37 -1.72 26.16 9.76
C VAL A 37 -2.96 25.49 9.19
N ALA A 38 -3.29 25.75 7.91
CA ALA A 38 -4.44 25.12 7.26
C ALA A 38 -4.28 23.60 7.13
N LYS A 39 -3.11 23.12 6.68
CA LYS A 39 -2.77 21.69 6.63
C LYS A 39 -2.65 21.06 8.01
N LEU A 40 -2.22 21.84 9.01
CA LEU A 40 -2.11 21.34 10.38
C LEU A 40 -3.48 21.16 11.06
N ALA A 41 -4.42 22.06 10.76
CA ALA A 41 -5.79 22.01 11.25
C ALA A 41 -6.72 21.19 10.35
N GLU A 42 -6.20 20.60 9.27
CA GLU A 42 -6.98 19.80 8.33
C GLU A 42 -7.50 18.55 9.05
N GLN A 43 -8.81 18.47 9.22
CA GLN A 43 -9.49 17.30 9.78
C GLN A 43 -10.24 16.60 8.66
N ALA A 44 -9.92 15.33 8.43
CA ALA A 44 -10.68 14.50 7.50
C ALA A 44 -12.13 14.35 8.03
N PRO A 45 -13.14 14.31 7.13
CA PRO A 45 -14.54 14.13 7.50
C PRO A 45 -14.80 12.68 7.91
N VAL A 46 -14.30 12.31 9.08
CA VAL A 46 -14.42 10.99 9.67
C VAL A 46 -15.32 11.10 10.90
N HIS A 47 -16.32 10.22 10.98
CA HIS A 47 -17.21 10.14 12.12
C HIS A 47 -16.53 9.44 13.30
N TRP A 48 -15.68 10.19 14.00
CA TRP A 48 -15.02 9.73 15.22
C TRP A 48 -16.02 9.64 16.37
N VAL A 49 -16.11 8.47 16.98
CA VAL A 49 -16.90 8.22 18.19
C VAL A 49 -16.03 7.59 19.26
N SER A 50 -16.26 7.97 20.52
CA SER A 50 -15.67 7.35 21.69
C SER A 50 -16.41 6.07 22.07
N VAL A 51 -15.75 5.19 22.82
CA VAL A 51 -16.35 3.96 23.36
C VAL A 51 -17.59 4.27 24.19
N ALA A 52 -17.54 5.30 25.05
CA ALA A 52 -18.69 5.74 25.84
C ALA A 52 -19.87 6.22 24.98
N GLN A 53 -19.62 6.90 23.86
CA GLN A 53 -20.68 7.29 22.93
C GLN A 53 -21.31 6.07 22.25
N ILE A 54 -20.51 5.04 21.95
CA ILE A 54 -21.02 3.77 21.41
C ILE A 54 -21.88 3.06 22.46
N GLU A 55 -21.38 2.90 23.70
CA GLU A 55 -22.13 2.26 24.79
C GLU A 55 -23.46 2.96 25.06
N ASN A 56 -23.45 4.29 25.12
CA ASN A 56 -24.68 5.08 25.28
C ASN A 56 -25.65 4.87 24.10
N SER A 57 -25.15 4.72 22.86
CA SER A 57 -26.00 4.48 21.69
C SER A 57 -26.67 3.09 21.67
N LEU A 58 -26.11 2.13 22.41
CA LEU A 58 -26.58 0.75 22.53
C LEU A 58 -27.46 0.52 23.76
N THR A 59 -27.46 1.46 24.72
CA THR A 59 -28.23 1.35 25.96
C THR A 59 -29.73 1.38 25.66
N GLY A 60 -30.48 0.39 26.18
CA GLY A 60 -31.94 0.31 26.03
C GLY A 60 -32.44 -0.25 24.70
N ARG A 61 -31.55 -0.80 23.85
CA ARG A 61 -31.94 -1.67 22.74
C ARG A 61 -32.13 -3.11 23.29
N PRO A 62 -33.21 -3.82 22.94
CA PRO A 62 -33.48 -5.17 23.42
C PRO A 62 -32.45 -6.19 22.93
#